data_AF-A0A218U9X2-F1
#
_entry.id   AF-A0A218U9X2-F1
#
_cell.length_a   1.000
_cell.length_b   1.000
_cell.length_c   1.000
_cell.angle_alpha   90.00
_cell.angle_beta   90.00
_cell.angle_gamma   90.00
#
_symmetry.space_group_name_H-M   'P 1'
#
loop_
_entity.id
_entity.type
_entity.pdbx_description
1 polymer ?
#
loop_
_entity_poly.entity_id
_entity_poly.type
_entity_poly.pdbx_seq_one_letter_code
_entity_poly.pdbx_strand_id
1 'polypeptide(L)' 'MDHTVLLQLAEKKGFVTVSEIRDSLNWETERAKQALEHLLKEGMAWLDAQAPAEPQFWLPALFSELHAQDGAAGP' A
#
# COMPACT_ATOMS: atom_id res chain seq x y z
N MET A 1 0.00 11.09 -10.55
CA MET A 1 -1.35 11.32 -9.97
C MET A 1 -1.87 10.04 -9.31
N ASP A 2 -1.71 8.88 -9.96
CA ASP A 2 -2.14 7.57 -9.41
C ASP A 2 -1.41 7.14 -8.12
N HIS A 3 -0.12 7.46 -7.96
CA HIS A 3 0.67 7.08 -6.79
C HIS A 3 0.16 7.66 -5.46
N THR A 4 -0.30 8.91 -5.46
CA THR A 4 -0.80 9.57 -4.25
C THR A 4 -2.08 8.92 -3.73
N VAL A 5 -2.93 8.45 -4.64
CA VAL A 5 -4.19 7.79 -4.28
C VAL A 5 -3.93 6.38 -3.71
N LEU A 6 -2.94 5.66 -4.25
CA LEU A 6 -2.50 4.37 -3.69
C LEU A 6 -1.92 4.52 -2.29
N LEU A 7 -1.12 5.57 -2.05
CA LEU A 7 -0.58 5.88 -0.73
C LEU A 7 -1.71 6.15 0.28
N GLN A 8 -2.70 6.97 -0.08
CA GLN A 8 -3.86 7.24 0.77
C GLN A 8 -4.69 5.99 1.08
N LEU A 9 -4.81 5.06 0.12
CA LEU A 9 -5.48 3.79 0.35
C LEU A 9 -4.68 2.91 1.34
N ALA A 10 -3.36 2.94 1.23
CA ALA A 10 -2.45 2.17 2.07
C ALA A 10 -2.26 2.74 3.48
N GLU A 11 -2.49 4.04 3.72
CA GLU A 11 -2.28 4.72 5.01
C GLU A 11 -2.88 3.97 6.20
N LYS A 12 -4.02 3.29 6.02
CA LYS A 12 -4.71 2.57 7.10
C LYS A 12 -4.04 1.26 7.51
N LYS A 13 -3.33 0.59 6.59
CA LYS A 13 -2.81 -0.79 6.79
C LYS A 13 -1.29 -0.88 6.58
N GLY A 14 -0.67 0.11 5.97
CA GLY A 14 0.70 0.08 5.46
C GLY A 14 0.86 -0.70 4.14
N PHE A 15 -0.19 -1.35 3.64
CA PHE A 15 -0.19 -2.09 2.39
C PHE A 15 -1.50 -1.94 1.63
N VAL A 16 -1.48 -2.29 0.34
CA VAL A 16 -2.65 -2.38 -0.53
C VAL A 16 -2.68 -3.69 -1.31
N THR A 17 -3.87 -4.10 -1.75
CA THR A 17 -4.06 -5.25 -2.64
C THR A 17 -4.72 -4.84 -3.94
N VAL A 18 -4.64 -5.68 -4.98
CA VAL A 18 -5.27 -5.41 -6.28
C VAL A 18 -6.79 -5.31 -6.12
N SER A 19 -7.39 -6.19 -5.31
CA SER A 19 -8.84 -6.16 -5.06
C SER A 19 -9.26 -4.87 -4.36
N GLU A 20 -8.50 -4.42 -3.35
CA GLU A 20 -8.82 -3.21 -2.60
C GLU A 20 -8.72 -1.94 -3.47
N ILE A 21 -7.77 -1.89 -4.39
CA ILE A 21 -7.63 -0.80 -5.37
C ILE A 21 -8.81 -0.80 -6.34
N ARG A 22 -9.19 -1.97 -6.87
CA ARG A 22 -10.34 -2.08 -7.78
C ARG A 22 -11.62 -1.65 -7.10
N ASP A 23 -11.86 -2.12 -5.88
CA ASP A 23 -13.14 -1.89 -5.20
C ASP A 23 -13.23 -0.46 -4.67
N SER A 24 -12.11 0.14 -4.23
CA SER A 24 -12.11 1.51 -3.67
C SER A 24 -11.99 2.60 -4.73
N LEU A 25 -11.23 2.36 -5.80
CA LEU A 25 -10.96 3.36 -6.84
C LEU A 25 -11.72 3.09 -8.15
N ASN A 26 -12.44 1.99 -8.22
CA ASN A 26 -13.17 1.54 -9.41
C ASN A 26 -12.26 1.40 -10.64
N TRP A 27 -11.02 0.95 -10.41
CA TRP A 27 -10.00 0.75 -11.45
C TRP A 27 -10.06 -0.65 -12.04
N GLU A 28 -9.75 -0.74 -13.33
CA GLU A 28 -9.53 -2.04 -13.97
C GLU A 28 -8.35 -2.78 -13.34
N THR A 29 -8.46 -4.10 -13.30
CA THR A 29 -7.44 -4.99 -12.68
C THR A 29 -6.05 -4.76 -13.27
N GLU A 30 -5.95 -4.60 -14.60
CA GLU A 30 -4.68 -4.35 -15.27
C GLU A 30 -4.08 -2.99 -14.93
N ARG A 31 -4.92 -1.96 -14.74
CA ARG A 31 -4.45 -0.64 -14.30
C ARG A 31 -3.91 -0.71 -12.87
N ALA A 32 -4.61 -1.40 -11.97
CA ALA A 32 -4.15 -1.59 -10.60
C ALA A 32 -2.80 -2.32 -10.54
N LYS A 33 -2.65 -3.41 -11.30
CA LYS A 33 -1.38 -4.14 -11.41
C LYS A 33 -0.25 -3.27 -11.96
N GLN A 34 -0.48 -2.54 -13.05
CA GLN A 34 0.54 -1.67 -13.64
C GLN A 34 1.02 -0.59 -12.65
N ALA A 35 0.10 0.00 -11.90
CA ALA A 35 0.44 0.99 -10.89
C ALA A 35 1.28 0.39 -9.74
N LEU A 36 0.92 -0.80 -9.27
CA LEU A 36 1.67 -1.53 -8.25
C LEU A 36 3.05 -1.99 -8.74
N GLU A 37 3.13 -2.51 -9.97
CA GLU A 37 4.41 -2.87 -10.60
C GLU A 37 5.34 -1.67 -10.74
N HIS A 38 4.80 -0.49 -11.04
CA HIS A 38 5.61 0.72 -11.08
C HIS A 38 6.18 1.04 -9.69
N LEU A 39 5.36 0.95 -8.62
CA LEU A 39 5.84 1.15 -7.25
C LEU A 39 6.93 0.13 -6.85
N LEU A 40 6.80 -1.13 -7.28
CA LEU A 40 7.83 -2.14 -7.08
C LEU A 40 9.14 -1.79 -7.81
N LYS A 41 9.05 -1.37 -9.08
CA LYS A 41 10.22 -1.00 -9.91
C LYS A 41 10.97 0.20 -9.35
N GLU A 42 10.25 1.18 -8.82
CA GLU A 42 10.83 2.37 -8.18
C GLU A 42 11.34 2.08 -6.75
N GLY A 43 11.16 0.84 -6.24
CA GLY A 43 11.56 0.47 -4.87
C GLY A 43 10.69 1.10 -3.78
N MET A 44 9.53 1.66 -4.13
CA MET A 44 8.58 2.28 -3.21
C MET A 44 7.62 1.29 -2.55
N ALA A 45 7.53 0.07 -3.08
CA ALA A 45 6.70 -0.98 -2.52
C ALA A 45 7.45 -2.32 -2.46
N TRP A 46 7.03 -3.19 -1.55
CA TRP A 46 7.49 -4.58 -1.43
C TRP A 46 6.32 -5.53 -1.63
N LEU A 47 6.54 -6.58 -2.43
CA LEU A 47 5.55 -7.61 -2.65
C LEU A 47 5.65 -8.69 -1.56
N ASP A 48 4.59 -8.85 -0.80
CA ASP A 48 4.36 -9.99 0.06
C ASP A 48 3.39 -10.97 -0.63
N ALA A 49 3.97 -12.02 -1.22
CA ALA A 49 3.21 -13.09 -1.85
C ALA A 49 2.81 -14.22 -0.88
N GLN A 50 3.14 -14.09 0.42
CA GLN A 50 2.87 -15.10 1.43
C GLN A 50 1.59 -14.80 2.23
N ALA A 51 0.96 -13.66 2.00
CA ALA A 51 -0.31 -13.30 2.61
C ALA A 51 -1.41 -14.33 2.28
N PRO A 52 -2.26 -14.70 3.28
CA PRO A 52 -3.17 -15.83 3.17
C PRO A 52 -4.36 -15.62 2.23
N ALA A 53 -4.72 -14.37 1.93
CA ALA A 53 -5.87 -14.03 1.09
C ALA A 53 -5.47 -13.69 -0.35
N GLU A 54 -4.66 -12.66 -0.52
CA GLU A 54 -4.11 -12.25 -1.82
C GLU A 54 -2.77 -11.53 -1.59
N PRO A 55 -1.91 -11.40 -2.64
CA PRO A 55 -0.64 -10.71 -2.52
C PRO A 55 -0.80 -9.27 -2.03
N GLN A 56 0.00 -8.91 -1.03
CA GLN A 56 -0.01 -7.60 -0.40
C GLN A 56 1.19 -6.77 -0.89
N PHE A 57 0.95 -5.51 -1.21
CA PHE A 57 1.98 -4.56 -1.64
C PHE A 57 2.19 -3.57 -0.51
N TRP A 58 3.26 -3.77 0.25
CA TRP A 58 3.62 -2.97 1.41
C TRP A 58 4.36 -1.71 0.98
N LEU A 59 4.05 -0.56 1.58
CA LEU A 59 4.65 0.74 1.27
C LEU A 59 5.51 1.21 2.44
N PRO A 60 6.85 1.03 2.39
CA PRO A 60 7.72 1.30 3.54
C PRO A 60 7.69 2.74 4.03
N ALA A 61 7.36 3.69 3.15
CA ALA A 61 7.23 5.11 3.49
C ALA A 61 6.21 5.35 4.62
N LEU A 62 5.19 4.50 4.76
CA LEU A 62 4.12 4.65 5.74
C LEU A 62 4.46 4.06 7.12
N PHE A 63 5.50 3.23 7.23
CA PHE A 63 5.89 2.64 8.52
C PHE A 63 6.42 3.66 9.52
N SER A 64 6.99 4.77 9.04
CA SER A 64 7.48 5.87 9.89
C SER A 64 6.32 6.56 10.64
N GLU A 65 5.14 6.68 10.02
CA GLU A 65 3.96 7.28 10.63
C GLU A 65 3.25 6.32 11.60
N LEU A 66 3.25 5.02 11.30
CA LEU A 66 2.67 3.99 12.16
C LEU A 66 3.44 3.85 13.49
N HIS A 67 4.75 4.07 13.50
CA HIS A 67 5.56 4.05 14.73
C HIS A 67 5.55 5.37 15.52
N ALA A 68 5.18 6.50 14.90
CA ALA A 68 5.17 7.80 15.58
C ALA A 68 4.06 7.93 16.63
N GLN A 69 3.01 7.11 16.55
CA GLN A 69 1.89 7.13 17.50
C GLN A 69 2.14 6.32 18.78
N ASP A 70 3.20 5.49 18.82
CA ASP A 70 3.54 4.69 20.01
C ASP A 70 4.42 5.46 21.02
N GLY A 71 4.92 6.64 20.64
CA GLY A 71 5.81 7.47 21.47
C GLY A 71 5.13 8.56 22.30
N ALA A 72 3.82 8.77 22.19
CA ALA A 72 3.10 9.85 22.87
C ALA A 72 2.44 9.41 24.19
N ALA A 73 2.98 8.40 24.87
CA ALA A 73 2.57 7.99 26.20
C ALA A 73 3.77 7.85 27.15
N GLY A 74 4.20 8.99 27.68
CA GLY A 74 4.67 9.09 29.07
C GLY A 74 6.00 9.82 29.28
N PRO A 75 6.26 10.34 30.50
CA PRO A 75 5.33 10.71 31.59
C PRO A 75 4.88 12.18 31.55
#